data_AF-A0A9D6YH65-F1
#
_entry.id   AF-A0A9D6YH65-F1
#
_cell.length_a   1.000
_cell.length_b   1.000
_cell.length_c   1.000
_cell.angle_alpha   90.00
_cell.angle_beta   90.00
_cell.angle_gamma   90.00
#
_symmetry.space_group_name_H-M   'P 1'
#
loop_
_entity.id
_entity.type
_entity.pdbx_description
1 polymer ?
#
loop_
_entity_poly.entity_id
_entity_poly.type
_entity_poly.pdbx_seq_one_letter_code
_entity_poly.pdbx_strand_id
1 'polypeptide(L)'
;MDTTPATRLLALGCAALLSTACATVEPRPPAETPPPPRAAEAPAPPPKREILPEAFESDDFIVAFARAGDTSESLALRFLGDRARAWMIEDYNDTATFEAGQEVVIPKRAWNLAGVGPSGYALVPVLVYHDIGREARGRLLIAARTFEEQMRFLKSNGYRVVSLREFYEFIALKRQMPRKAVVLTFDDGYKSFLQYAYPVLKELGFSATLFVYTDYVGAGRNALGWDELRKLAAEGFQIEGHTKTHSDLRRRPNEPEAEHLKRLRAEMEIPQKLFRERLGEPGQFLAYPYGATDDAVIERVRESGYAAGFTVLREGNPSFVPPFRARRSQIYSEMTLEDFAKNLNTFNEEAIR
;
A
#
# COMPACT_ATOMS: atom_id res chain seq x y z
N MET A 1 13.00 -54.44 35.39
CA MET A 1 11.91 -54.10 36.32
C MET A 1 11.12 -52.96 35.70
N ASP A 2 10.55 -53.15 34.50
CA ASP A 2 9.42 -54.05 34.12
C ASP A 2 8.14 -53.23 34.13
N THR A 3 7.72 -52.73 32.96
CA THR A 3 6.71 -53.30 32.05
C THR A 3 5.27 -53.25 32.60
N THR A 4 4.42 -52.54 31.84
CA THR A 4 2.97 -52.75 31.62
C THR A 4 2.59 -54.25 31.45
N PRO A 5 1.31 -54.71 31.39
CA PRO A 5 0.03 -54.01 31.12
C PRO A 5 -1.20 -54.56 31.93
N ALA A 6 -2.43 -54.12 31.62
CA ALA A 6 -3.50 -54.99 31.07
C ALA A 6 -4.93 -54.44 31.25
N THR A 7 -5.59 -54.32 30.11
CA THR A 7 -7.00 -54.05 29.83
C THR A 7 -7.89 -55.25 30.19
N ARG A 8 -9.12 -55.04 30.66
CA ARG A 8 -10.21 -56.03 30.62
C ARG A 8 -11.51 -55.39 30.13
N LEU A 9 -11.96 -55.83 28.95
CA LEU A 9 -13.32 -55.65 28.41
C LEU A 9 -14.22 -56.77 28.97
N LEU A 10 -15.45 -56.40 29.35
CA LEU A 10 -16.53 -57.35 29.65
C LEU A 10 -17.27 -57.76 28.36
N ALA A 11 -17.53 -59.06 28.22
CA ALA A 11 -18.41 -59.65 27.24
C ALA A 11 -19.83 -59.84 27.83
N LEU A 12 -20.87 -59.53 27.06
CA LEU A 12 -22.23 -60.03 27.29
C LEU A 12 -22.68 -60.80 26.05
N GLY A 13 -23.08 -62.05 26.26
CA GLY A 13 -23.68 -62.92 25.26
C GLY A 13 -25.19 -62.75 25.17
N CYS A 14 -25.74 -63.06 24.00
CA CYS A 14 -27.17 -63.28 23.80
C CYS A 14 -27.36 -64.60 23.06
N ALA A 15 -28.22 -65.44 23.64
CA ALA A 15 -28.43 -66.85 23.31
C ALA A 15 -29.30 -67.05 22.07
N ALA A 16 -28.97 -68.09 21.31
CA ALA A 16 -29.78 -68.63 20.23
C ALA A 16 -30.77 -69.67 20.78
N LEU A 17 -32.03 -69.58 20.35
CA LEU A 17 -33.05 -70.62 20.52
C LEU A 17 -33.53 -71.06 19.14
N LEU A 18 -33.21 -72.31 18.80
CA LEU A 18 -33.74 -73.03 17.65
C LEU A 18 -34.99 -73.79 18.08
N SER A 19 -36.14 -73.49 17.46
CA SER A 19 -37.31 -74.37 17.48
C SER A 19 -37.63 -74.82 16.06
N THR A 20 -37.76 -76.13 15.90
CA THR A 20 -38.15 -76.82 14.69
C THR A 20 -39.67 -76.87 14.58
N ALA A 21 -40.21 -76.56 13.39
CA ALA A 21 -41.58 -76.88 13.03
C ALA A 21 -41.63 -77.26 11.54
N CYS A 22 -42.03 -78.51 11.26
CA CYS A 22 -42.35 -79.01 9.94
C CYS A 22 -43.62 -78.33 9.42
N ALA A 23 -43.58 -77.82 8.19
CA ALA A 23 -44.78 -77.49 7.42
C ALA A 23 -44.57 -77.89 5.95
N THR A 24 -45.64 -78.45 5.42
CA THR A 24 -45.78 -79.21 4.18
C THR A 24 -45.60 -78.38 2.91
N VAL A 25 -45.01 -79.00 1.88
CA VAL A 25 -44.82 -78.43 0.53
C VAL A 25 -46.13 -78.44 -0.23
N GLU A 26 -46.66 -77.26 -0.56
CA GLU A 26 -47.73 -77.08 -1.56
C GLU A 26 -47.12 -76.88 -2.97
N PRO A 27 -47.79 -77.37 -4.05
CA PRO A 27 -47.27 -77.26 -5.40
C PRO A 27 -47.34 -75.81 -5.93
N ARG A 28 -46.23 -75.38 -6.55
CA ARG A 28 -46.05 -74.06 -7.17
C ARG A 28 -46.96 -73.92 -8.41
N PRO A 29 -47.73 -72.82 -8.58
CA PRO A 29 -48.44 -72.56 -9.83
C PRO A 29 -47.45 -72.26 -10.98
N PRO A 30 -47.85 -72.47 -12.25
CA PRO A 30 -46.96 -72.27 -13.39
C PRO A 30 -46.50 -70.80 -13.49
N ALA A 31 -45.23 -70.59 -13.82
CA ALA A 31 -44.64 -69.28 -13.97
C ALA A 31 -45.27 -68.51 -15.14
N GLU A 32 -45.81 -67.33 -14.88
CA GLU A 32 -46.12 -66.35 -15.92
C GLU A 32 -44.83 -65.88 -16.60
N THR A 33 -44.85 -65.79 -17.92
CA THR A 33 -43.75 -65.26 -18.71
C THR A 33 -43.64 -63.74 -18.50
N PRO A 34 -42.46 -63.19 -18.18
CA PRO A 34 -42.32 -61.75 -17.99
C PRO A 34 -42.52 -61.02 -19.33
N PRO A 35 -43.13 -59.82 -19.33
CA PRO A 35 -43.28 -59.02 -20.53
C PRO A 35 -41.89 -58.61 -21.08
N PRO A 36 -41.77 -58.36 -22.39
CA PRO A 36 -40.49 -57.97 -22.99
C PRO A 36 -39.98 -56.66 -22.38
N PRO A 37 -38.64 -56.48 -22.26
CA PRO A 37 -38.06 -55.29 -21.67
C PRO A 37 -38.46 -54.06 -22.48
N ARG A 38 -38.95 -53.04 -21.78
CA ARG A 38 -39.26 -51.73 -22.35
C ARG A 38 -37.95 -51.17 -22.95
N ALA A 39 -37.99 -50.76 -24.21
CA ALA A 39 -36.84 -50.13 -24.86
C ALA A 39 -36.33 -48.99 -23.98
N ALA A 40 -35.02 -49.01 -23.69
CA ALA A 40 -34.37 -47.96 -22.91
C ALA A 40 -34.60 -46.62 -23.60
N GLU A 41 -35.29 -45.72 -22.90
CA GLU A 41 -35.42 -44.33 -23.31
C GLU A 41 -34.01 -43.74 -23.41
N ALA A 42 -33.66 -43.17 -24.56
CA ALA A 42 -32.36 -42.54 -24.75
C ALA A 42 -32.15 -41.48 -23.66
N PRO A 43 -30.96 -41.41 -23.03
CA PRO A 43 -30.70 -40.43 -21.99
C PRO A 43 -31.01 -39.03 -22.54
N ALA A 44 -31.76 -38.24 -21.76
CA ALA A 44 -32.07 -36.87 -22.11
C ALA A 44 -30.76 -36.14 -22.48
N PRO A 45 -30.74 -35.35 -23.57
CA PRO A 45 -29.55 -34.59 -23.93
C PRO A 45 -29.13 -33.75 -22.71
N PRO A 46 -27.83 -33.67 -22.41
CA PRO A 46 -27.36 -32.89 -21.28
C PRO A 46 -27.92 -31.47 -21.39
N PRO A 47 -28.33 -30.85 -20.27
CA PRO A 47 -28.87 -29.50 -20.31
C PRO A 47 -27.86 -28.62 -21.06
N LYS A 48 -28.34 -27.85 -22.04
CA LYS A 48 -27.50 -26.86 -22.73
C LYS A 48 -26.87 -26.00 -21.63
N ARG A 49 -25.55 -26.11 -21.44
CA ARG A 49 -24.81 -25.19 -20.58
C ARG A 49 -25.10 -23.80 -21.13
N GLU A 50 -25.82 -22.98 -20.37
CA GLU A 50 -25.87 -21.55 -20.64
C GLU A 50 -24.42 -21.07 -20.68
N ILE A 51 -23.99 -20.62 -21.85
CA ILE A 51 -22.69 -19.97 -22.00
C ILE A 51 -22.88 -18.61 -21.37
N LEU A 52 -22.67 -18.53 -20.05
CA LEU A 52 -22.61 -17.24 -19.37
C LEU A 52 -21.53 -16.40 -20.06
N PRO A 53 -21.79 -15.11 -20.33
CA PRO A 53 -20.79 -14.24 -20.89
C PRO A 53 -19.57 -14.20 -19.97
N GLU A 54 -18.38 -13.99 -20.54
CA GLU A 54 -17.13 -13.92 -19.76
C GLU A 54 -17.19 -12.86 -18.66
N ALA A 55 -17.93 -11.78 -18.90
CA ALA A 55 -18.24 -10.74 -17.94
C ALA A 55 -19.55 -10.01 -18.32
N PHE A 56 -20.12 -9.31 -17.35
CA PHE A 56 -21.17 -8.31 -17.53
C PHE A 56 -20.55 -6.92 -17.36
N GLU A 57 -20.87 -5.98 -18.24
CA GLU A 57 -20.21 -4.67 -18.26
C GLU A 57 -21.21 -3.52 -18.25
N SER A 58 -20.89 -2.48 -17.49
CA SER A 58 -21.51 -1.16 -17.50
C SER A 58 -20.47 -0.08 -17.82
N ASP A 59 -20.87 1.19 -17.80
CA ASP A 59 -19.93 2.31 -17.96
C ASP A 59 -18.86 2.33 -16.86
N ASP A 60 -19.22 1.87 -15.65
CA ASP A 60 -18.43 2.03 -14.44
C ASP A 60 -17.76 0.76 -13.94
N PHE A 61 -18.37 -0.40 -14.23
CA PHE A 61 -17.96 -1.67 -13.65
C PHE A 61 -17.98 -2.79 -14.68
N ILE A 62 -17.10 -3.76 -14.45
CA ILE A 62 -17.15 -5.08 -15.08
C ILE A 62 -17.37 -6.09 -13.94
N VAL A 63 -18.36 -6.97 -14.07
CA VAL A 63 -18.53 -8.13 -13.20
C VAL A 63 -18.07 -9.35 -13.98
N ALA A 64 -16.90 -9.88 -13.61
CA ALA A 64 -16.29 -11.03 -14.27
C ALA A 64 -16.28 -12.24 -13.35
N PHE A 65 -16.14 -13.42 -13.92
CA PHE A 65 -15.92 -14.65 -13.15
C PHE A 65 -14.43 -14.98 -13.13
N ALA A 66 -13.85 -15.11 -11.93
CA ALA A 66 -12.45 -15.46 -11.77
C ALA A 66 -12.16 -16.86 -12.34
N ARG A 67 -11.03 -17.01 -13.02
CA ARG A 67 -10.53 -18.31 -13.49
C ARG A 67 -9.61 -18.92 -12.44
N ALA A 68 -9.41 -20.23 -12.52
CA ALA A 68 -8.42 -20.89 -11.67
C ALA A 68 -7.03 -20.23 -11.85
N GLY A 69 -6.47 -19.72 -10.75
CA GLY A 69 -5.18 -19.02 -10.74
C GLY A 69 -5.22 -17.54 -11.12
N ASP A 70 -6.40 -16.95 -11.34
CA ASP A 70 -6.49 -15.49 -11.51
C ASP A 70 -6.03 -14.75 -10.24
N THR A 71 -5.29 -13.67 -10.45
CA THR A 71 -4.87 -12.72 -9.41
C THR A 71 -5.48 -11.35 -9.72
N SER A 72 -5.46 -10.43 -8.76
CA SER A 72 -5.88 -9.05 -9.01
C SER A 72 -5.12 -8.41 -10.17
N GLU A 73 -3.83 -8.75 -10.35
CA GLU A 73 -3.03 -8.27 -11.48
C GLU A 73 -3.44 -8.90 -12.82
N SER A 74 -3.73 -10.21 -12.86
CA SER A 74 -4.17 -10.85 -14.11
C SER A 74 -5.54 -10.32 -14.54
N LEU A 75 -6.44 -10.10 -13.58
CA LEU A 75 -7.76 -9.51 -13.80
C LEU A 75 -7.63 -8.05 -14.26
N ALA A 76 -6.81 -7.24 -13.60
CA ALA A 76 -6.59 -5.85 -14.00
C ALA A 76 -5.93 -5.74 -15.39
N LEU A 77 -4.96 -6.61 -15.71
CA LEU A 77 -4.42 -6.66 -17.07
C LEU A 77 -5.48 -7.05 -18.10
N ARG A 78 -6.28 -8.09 -17.80
CA ARG A 78 -7.30 -8.63 -18.72
C ARG A 78 -8.41 -7.63 -19.02
N PHE A 79 -8.91 -6.95 -17.99
CA PHE A 79 -10.12 -6.11 -18.11
C PHE A 79 -9.85 -4.61 -18.11
N LEU A 80 -8.72 -4.16 -17.54
CA LEU A 80 -8.37 -2.74 -17.48
C LEU A 80 -7.13 -2.39 -18.31
N GLY A 81 -6.43 -3.38 -18.86
CA GLY A 81 -5.21 -3.19 -19.65
C GLY A 81 -3.98 -2.76 -18.82
N ASP A 82 -4.08 -2.74 -17.48
CA ASP A 82 -3.05 -2.20 -16.60
C ASP A 82 -2.98 -2.96 -15.27
N ARG A 83 -1.89 -3.71 -15.07
CA ARG A 83 -1.63 -4.46 -13.81
C ARG A 83 -1.58 -3.54 -12.59
N ALA A 84 -1.15 -2.29 -12.75
CA ALA A 84 -1.04 -1.34 -11.64
C ALA A 84 -2.42 -0.97 -11.06
N ARG A 85 -3.52 -1.30 -11.74
CA ARG A 85 -4.90 -1.12 -11.24
C ARG A 85 -5.42 -2.31 -10.42
N ALA A 86 -4.60 -3.34 -10.17
CA ALA A 86 -4.97 -4.49 -9.34
C ALA A 86 -5.56 -4.10 -7.98
N TRP A 87 -4.99 -3.06 -7.34
CA TRP A 87 -5.45 -2.57 -6.04
C TRP A 87 -6.90 -2.09 -6.07
N MET A 88 -7.40 -1.61 -7.22
CA MET A 88 -8.79 -1.17 -7.34
C MET A 88 -9.74 -2.35 -7.20
N ILE A 89 -9.37 -3.50 -7.76
CA ILE A 89 -10.13 -4.74 -7.64
C ILE A 89 -10.06 -5.22 -6.19
N GLU A 90 -8.87 -5.20 -5.58
CA GLU A 90 -8.70 -5.62 -4.19
C GLU A 90 -9.52 -4.79 -3.21
N ASP A 91 -9.41 -3.47 -3.30
CA ASP A 91 -10.08 -2.55 -2.38
C ASP A 91 -11.60 -2.55 -2.56
N TYR A 92 -12.10 -2.83 -3.77
CA TYR A 92 -13.54 -2.89 -4.03
C TYR A 92 -14.16 -4.22 -3.58
N ASN A 93 -13.45 -5.34 -3.74
CA ASN A 93 -13.94 -6.67 -3.35
C ASN A 93 -13.51 -7.09 -1.94
N ASP A 94 -12.68 -6.30 -1.26
CA ASP A 94 -12.12 -6.57 0.07
C ASP A 94 -11.31 -7.89 0.14
N THR A 95 -10.69 -8.29 -0.97
CA THR A 95 -9.87 -9.50 -1.08
C THR A 95 -8.83 -9.39 -2.19
N ALA A 96 -7.68 -10.04 -2.02
CA ALA A 96 -6.65 -10.18 -3.05
C ALA A 96 -6.58 -11.59 -3.66
N THR A 97 -7.44 -12.50 -3.21
CA THR A 97 -7.49 -13.89 -3.65
C THR A 97 -8.89 -14.23 -4.15
N PHE A 98 -8.95 -15.01 -5.23
CA PHE A 98 -10.20 -15.37 -5.89
C PHE A 98 -10.29 -16.86 -6.14
N GLU A 99 -11.47 -17.43 -5.93
CA GLU A 99 -11.78 -18.82 -6.30
C GLU A 99 -12.29 -18.90 -7.74
N ALA A 100 -12.06 -20.03 -8.42
CA ALA A 100 -12.56 -20.23 -9.77
C ALA A 100 -14.10 -20.18 -9.79
N GLY A 101 -14.67 -19.34 -10.64
CA GLY A 101 -16.11 -19.10 -10.73
C GLY A 101 -16.63 -18.02 -9.78
N GLN A 102 -15.78 -17.46 -8.91
CA GLN A 102 -16.17 -16.34 -8.05
C GLN A 102 -16.47 -15.09 -8.89
N GLU A 103 -17.57 -14.41 -8.58
CA GLU A 103 -17.88 -13.09 -9.11
C GLU A 103 -16.91 -12.04 -8.57
N VAL A 104 -16.30 -11.28 -9.45
CA VAL A 104 -15.35 -10.21 -9.13
C VAL A 104 -15.81 -8.91 -9.77
N VAL A 105 -16.01 -7.88 -8.95
CA VAL A 105 -16.37 -6.54 -9.43
C VAL A 105 -15.09 -5.75 -9.74
N ILE A 106 -14.97 -5.25 -10.95
CA ILE A 106 -13.78 -4.58 -11.46
C ILE A 106 -14.16 -3.15 -11.82
N PRO A 107 -13.79 -2.15 -10.99
CA PRO A 107 -14.07 -0.75 -11.30
C PRO A 107 -13.25 -0.25 -12.49
N LYS A 108 -13.90 0.40 -13.46
CA LYS A 108 -13.26 0.97 -14.65
C LYS A 108 -12.60 2.33 -14.38
N ARG A 109 -13.06 3.03 -13.34
CA ARG A 109 -12.56 4.35 -12.89
C ARG A 109 -12.56 4.46 -11.36
N ALA A 110 -11.93 5.51 -10.85
CA ALA A 110 -11.97 5.83 -9.42
C ALA A 110 -13.42 6.09 -8.96
N TRP A 111 -13.77 5.60 -7.77
CA TRP A 111 -15.11 5.72 -7.17
C TRP A 111 -15.09 6.53 -5.87
N ASN A 112 -13.93 6.75 -5.27
CA ASN A 112 -13.78 7.52 -4.04
C ASN A 112 -12.50 8.36 -4.03
N LEU A 113 -12.50 9.46 -4.80
CA LEU A 113 -11.34 10.37 -4.89
C LEU A 113 -10.99 11.02 -3.55
N ALA A 114 -12.00 11.35 -2.74
CA ALA A 114 -11.78 11.98 -1.43
C ALA A 114 -11.35 10.97 -0.35
N GLY A 115 -11.51 9.67 -0.58
CA GLY A 115 -11.31 8.65 0.44
C GLY A 115 -12.29 8.77 1.60
N VAL A 116 -13.46 9.39 1.40
CA VAL A 116 -14.46 9.63 2.45
C VAL A 116 -15.61 8.63 2.30
N GLY A 117 -16.08 8.08 3.41
CA GLY A 117 -17.23 7.18 3.45
C GLY A 117 -18.04 7.30 4.74
N PRO A 118 -19.16 6.58 4.85
CA PRO A 118 -20.05 6.69 6.02
C PRO A 118 -19.41 6.30 7.36
N SER A 119 -18.39 5.44 7.31
CA SER A 119 -17.67 4.94 8.50
C SER A 119 -16.40 5.73 8.84
N GLY A 120 -16.02 6.72 8.04
CA GLY A 120 -14.74 7.41 8.23
C GLY A 120 -14.09 7.89 6.94
N TYR A 121 -12.79 8.14 7.03
CA TYR A 121 -12.00 8.63 5.91
C TYR A 121 -10.60 8.05 5.86
N ALA A 122 -10.08 7.90 4.64
CA ALA A 122 -8.73 7.42 4.37
C ALA A 122 -7.69 8.42 4.86
N LEU A 123 -6.59 7.86 5.38
CA LEU A 123 -5.39 8.57 5.77
C LEU A 123 -4.21 8.04 4.95
N VAL A 124 -3.33 8.93 4.53
CA VAL A 124 -2.05 8.56 3.91
C VAL A 124 -0.92 8.93 4.88
N PRO A 125 -0.25 7.95 5.51
CA PRO A 125 0.97 8.20 6.25
C PRO A 125 2.11 8.59 5.30
N VAL A 126 2.83 9.66 5.65
CA VAL A 126 4.07 10.07 4.97
C VAL A 126 5.20 9.91 5.97
N LEU A 127 6.14 9.00 5.69
CA LEU A 127 7.24 8.67 6.60
C LEU A 127 8.48 9.49 6.27
N VAL A 128 9.20 9.96 7.29
CA VAL A 128 10.47 10.67 7.12
C VAL A 128 11.63 9.88 7.69
N TYR A 129 12.58 9.55 6.84
CA TYR A 129 13.90 9.04 7.18
C TYR A 129 14.94 10.15 6.98
N HIS A 130 16.08 10.05 7.64
CA HIS A 130 17.20 10.99 7.43
C HIS A 130 18.46 10.22 7.04
N ASP A 131 19.21 9.74 8.03
CA ASP A 131 20.45 8.99 7.81
C ASP A 131 20.25 7.50 8.10
N ILE A 132 21.01 6.66 7.40
CA ILE A 132 21.00 5.22 7.57
C ILE A 132 22.45 4.75 7.65
N GLY A 133 22.78 3.96 8.67
CA GLY A 133 24.13 3.43 8.84
C GLY A 133 24.12 1.93 9.11
N ARG A 134 25.31 1.35 9.21
CA ARG A 134 25.48 -0.04 9.67
C ARG A 134 24.79 -0.26 11.02
N GLU A 135 25.02 0.68 11.94
CA GLU A 135 24.43 0.72 13.27
C GLU A 135 23.70 2.05 13.47
N ALA A 136 22.69 2.04 14.33
CA ALA A 136 22.00 3.26 14.72
C ALA A 136 22.90 4.17 15.56
N ARG A 137 22.76 5.49 15.42
CA ARG A 137 23.53 6.47 16.20
C ARG A 137 22.77 7.78 16.37
N GLY A 138 22.43 8.10 17.61
CA GLY A 138 21.54 9.24 17.86
C GLY A 138 20.17 9.00 17.23
N ARG A 139 19.31 10.02 17.27
CA ARG A 139 17.87 9.83 17.03
C ARG A 139 17.48 9.57 15.56
N LEU A 140 18.19 10.21 14.62
CA LEU A 140 17.79 10.26 13.20
C LEU A 140 18.65 9.40 12.28
N LEU A 141 19.65 8.69 12.82
CA LEU A 141 20.43 7.70 12.08
C LEU A 141 19.98 6.31 12.50
N ILE A 142 19.25 5.63 11.62
CA ILE A 142 18.73 4.28 11.87
C ILE A 142 19.67 3.21 11.33
N ALA A 143 19.64 2.01 11.92
CA ALA A 143 20.40 0.88 11.40
C ALA A 143 19.80 0.39 10.06
N ALA A 144 20.66 0.02 9.12
CA ALA A 144 20.25 -0.47 7.80
C ALA A 144 19.35 -1.71 7.90
N ARG A 145 19.64 -2.62 8.84
CA ARG A 145 18.80 -3.79 9.11
C ARG A 145 17.37 -3.39 9.51
N THR A 146 17.23 -2.35 10.33
CA THR A 146 15.94 -1.87 10.81
C THR A 146 15.15 -1.22 9.67
N PHE A 147 15.83 -0.44 8.82
CA PHE A 147 15.21 0.08 7.60
C PHE A 147 14.69 -1.06 6.70
N GLU A 148 15.51 -2.08 6.47
CA GLU A 148 15.12 -3.23 5.64
C GLU A 148 13.92 -3.99 6.22
N GLU A 149 13.93 -4.27 7.53
CA GLU A 149 12.82 -4.90 8.25
C GLU A 149 11.52 -4.09 8.09
N GLN A 150 11.58 -2.77 8.22
CA GLN A 150 10.44 -1.87 8.04
C GLN A 150 9.91 -1.92 6.59
N MET A 151 10.77 -1.87 5.58
CA MET A 151 10.34 -1.93 4.17
C MET A 151 9.72 -3.29 3.82
N ARG A 152 10.32 -4.39 4.31
CA ARG A 152 9.77 -5.73 4.12
C ARG A 152 8.43 -5.89 4.85
N PHE A 153 8.28 -5.28 6.03
CA PHE A 153 6.99 -5.23 6.74
C PHE A 153 5.92 -4.53 5.90
N LEU A 154 6.23 -3.38 5.28
CA LEU A 154 5.27 -2.71 4.38
C LEU A 154 4.82 -3.65 3.27
N LYS A 155 5.76 -4.30 2.58
CA LYS A 155 5.47 -5.22 1.48
C LYS A 155 4.62 -6.41 1.93
N SER A 156 5.00 -7.08 3.02
CA SER A 156 4.32 -8.30 3.49
C SER A 156 2.94 -8.04 4.10
N ASN A 157 2.68 -6.83 4.59
CA ASN A 157 1.38 -6.45 5.16
C ASN A 157 0.46 -5.74 4.14
N GLY A 158 0.83 -5.76 2.86
CA GLY A 158 0.01 -5.25 1.75
C GLY A 158 0.00 -3.72 1.64
N TYR A 159 0.97 -3.03 2.25
CA TYR A 159 1.12 -1.58 2.03
C TYR A 159 1.65 -1.31 0.63
N ARG A 160 1.14 -0.23 0.04
CA ARG A 160 1.49 0.24 -1.27
C ARG A 160 2.24 1.56 -1.14
N VAL A 161 3.52 1.52 -1.47
CA VAL A 161 4.33 2.74 -1.55
C VAL A 161 3.89 3.53 -2.77
N VAL A 162 3.32 4.71 -2.53
CA VAL A 162 2.92 5.66 -3.57
C VAL A 162 3.88 6.84 -3.58
N SER A 163 4.03 7.48 -4.73
CA SER A 163 4.86 8.66 -4.89
C SER A 163 4.25 9.88 -4.17
N LEU A 164 5.09 10.85 -3.85
CA LEU A 164 4.62 12.10 -3.24
C LEU A 164 3.74 12.91 -4.21
N ARG A 165 3.98 12.77 -5.52
CA ARG A 165 3.11 13.36 -6.55
C ARG A 165 1.70 12.73 -6.52
N GLU A 166 1.60 11.41 -6.44
CA GLU A 166 0.30 10.74 -6.31
C GLU A 166 -0.42 11.15 -5.03
N PHE A 167 0.30 11.30 -3.91
CA PHE A 167 -0.27 11.86 -2.68
C PHE A 167 -0.75 13.31 -2.88
N TYR A 168 0.00 14.15 -3.58
CA TYR A 168 -0.44 15.51 -3.91
C TYR A 168 -1.71 15.51 -4.77
N GLU A 169 -1.82 14.60 -5.75
CA GLU A 169 -3.02 14.44 -6.56
C GLU A 169 -4.23 13.98 -5.73
N PHE A 170 -4.01 13.18 -4.68
CA PHE A 170 -5.06 12.78 -3.74
C PHE A 170 -5.60 13.97 -2.96
N ILE A 171 -4.74 14.80 -2.37
CA ILE A 171 -5.18 15.99 -1.63
C ILE A 171 -5.76 17.07 -2.57
N ALA A 172 -5.44 17.02 -3.86
CA ALA A 172 -6.04 17.85 -4.90
C ALA A 172 -7.34 17.24 -5.49
N LEU A 173 -7.82 16.11 -4.96
CA LEU A 173 -9.02 15.38 -5.42
C LEU A 173 -8.96 14.95 -6.90
N LYS A 174 -7.76 14.65 -7.40
CA LYS A 174 -7.51 14.18 -8.78
C LYS A 174 -7.22 12.69 -8.86
N ARG A 175 -6.88 12.05 -7.74
CA ARG A 175 -6.52 10.62 -7.68
C ARG A 175 -7.08 9.96 -6.43
N GLN A 176 -7.63 8.76 -6.58
CA GLN A 176 -7.98 7.89 -5.46
C GLN A 176 -6.74 7.12 -5.00
N MET A 177 -6.57 7.00 -3.69
CA MET A 177 -5.49 6.21 -3.08
C MET A 177 -5.93 4.77 -2.80
N PRO A 178 -5.02 3.79 -2.89
CA PRO A 178 -5.22 2.48 -2.30
C PRO A 178 -5.47 2.59 -0.78
N ARG A 179 -6.28 1.68 -0.22
CA ARG A 179 -6.59 1.68 1.22
C ARG A 179 -5.35 1.65 2.11
N LYS A 180 -4.32 0.89 1.74
CA LYS A 180 -3.04 0.79 2.47
C LYS A 180 -1.91 1.60 1.82
N ALA A 181 -2.17 2.82 1.38
CA ALA A 181 -1.15 3.69 0.81
C ALA A 181 -0.15 4.19 1.87
N VAL A 182 1.12 4.36 1.49
CA VAL A 182 2.16 5.00 2.32
C VAL A 182 3.13 5.73 1.43
N VAL A 183 3.65 6.88 1.87
CA VAL A 183 4.68 7.64 1.16
C VAL A 183 5.99 7.58 1.93
N LEU A 184 7.10 7.37 1.22
CA LEU A 184 8.44 7.35 1.79
C LEU A 184 9.18 8.64 1.41
N THR A 185 9.67 9.36 2.42
CA THR A 185 10.49 10.57 2.24
C THR A 185 11.81 10.47 2.99
N PHE A 186 12.85 11.07 2.43
CA PHE A 186 14.20 11.12 2.99
C PHE A 186 14.68 12.57 2.99
N ASP A 187 15.02 13.10 4.17
CA ASP A 187 15.46 14.49 4.31
C ASP A 187 16.99 14.62 4.23
N ASP A 188 17.48 15.85 4.11
CA ASP A 188 18.87 16.32 4.05
C ASP A 188 19.70 15.96 2.82
N GLY A 189 19.55 14.76 2.26
CA GLY A 189 20.34 14.31 1.10
C GLY A 189 21.64 13.58 1.47
N TYR A 190 21.61 12.73 2.49
CA TYR A 190 22.73 11.87 2.86
C TYR A 190 23.03 10.81 1.80
N LYS A 191 24.33 10.60 1.54
CA LYS A 191 24.84 9.59 0.61
C LYS A 191 24.58 8.16 1.06
N SER A 192 24.34 7.95 2.35
CA SER A 192 23.88 6.69 2.91
C SER A 192 22.59 6.17 2.27
N PHE A 193 21.75 7.06 1.72
CA PHE A 193 20.57 6.67 0.95
C PHE A 193 20.94 5.69 -0.18
N LEU A 194 21.94 6.03 -0.99
CA LEU A 194 22.41 5.17 -2.08
C LEU A 194 23.01 3.86 -1.57
N GLN A 195 23.64 3.90 -0.39
CA GLN A 195 24.34 2.75 0.17
C GLN A 195 23.39 1.73 0.79
N TYR A 196 22.33 2.18 1.48
CA TYR A 196 21.50 1.31 2.32
C TYR A 196 20.01 1.31 1.92
N ALA A 197 19.43 2.47 1.60
CA ALA A 197 18.01 2.54 1.27
C ALA A 197 17.72 2.12 -0.18
N TYR A 198 18.44 2.72 -1.13
CA TYR A 198 18.21 2.52 -2.55
C TYR A 198 18.20 1.03 -2.98
N PRO A 199 19.14 0.16 -2.56
CA PRO A 199 19.12 -1.25 -2.95
C PRO A 199 17.87 -2.00 -2.47
N VAL A 200 17.43 -1.75 -1.23
CA VAL A 200 16.23 -2.35 -0.63
C VAL A 200 14.98 -1.86 -1.34
N LEU A 201 14.86 -0.55 -1.59
CA LEU A 201 13.72 0.04 -2.29
C LEU A 201 13.61 -0.52 -3.71
N LYS A 202 14.73 -0.60 -4.44
CA LYS A 202 14.79 -1.21 -5.77
C LYS A 202 14.33 -2.68 -5.71
N GLU A 203 14.87 -3.49 -4.81
CA GLU A 203 14.50 -4.91 -4.66
C GLU A 203 12.98 -5.07 -4.49
N LEU A 204 12.36 -4.23 -3.68
CA LEU A 204 10.93 -4.31 -3.36
C LEU A 204 10.01 -3.65 -4.40
N GLY A 205 10.59 -2.95 -5.38
CA GLY A 205 9.87 -2.14 -6.37
C GLY A 205 9.25 -0.87 -5.79
N PHE A 206 9.86 -0.33 -4.74
CA PHE A 206 9.44 0.93 -4.10
C PHE A 206 10.21 2.12 -4.67
N SER A 207 9.54 3.27 -4.70
CA SER A 207 10.17 4.58 -4.91
C SER A 207 10.07 5.43 -3.64
N ALA A 208 10.77 6.55 -3.61
CA ALA A 208 10.74 7.50 -2.51
C ALA A 208 11.00 8.94 -3.02
N THR A 209 10.74 9.91 -2.15
CA THR A 209 11.11 11.31 -2.36
C THR A 209 12.30 11.70 -1.49
N LEU A 210 13.29 12.36 -2.07
CA LEU A 210 14.42 12.94 -1.34
C LEU A 210 14.23 14.46 -1.28
N PHE A 211 14.05 15.00 -0.08
CA PHE A 211 14.09 16.43 0.16
C PHE A 211 15.52 16.84 0.48
N VAL A 212 16.15 17.62 -0.40
CA VAL A 212 17.57 18.01 -0.28
C VAL A 212 17.72 19.51 -0.12
N TYR A 213 18.61 19.94 0.79
CA TYR A 213 18.98 21.35 0.88
C TYR A 213 20.24 21.62 0.08
N THR A 214 20.17 22.62 -0.79
CA THR A 214 21.14 22.71 -1.89
C THR A 214 22.57 23.04 -1.48
N ASP A 215 22.79 23.67 -0.32
CA ASP A 215 24.14 23.89 0.20
C ASP A 215 24.82 22.60 0.69
N TYR A 216 24.05 21.53 0.98
CA TYR A 216 24.63 20.23 1.34
C TYR A 216 25.06 19.44 0.12
N VAL A 217 24.39 19.62 -1.02
CA VAL A 217 24.59 18.78 -2.20
C VAL A 217 26.03 18.92 -2.69
N GLY A 218 26.80 17.83 -2.60
CA GLY A 218 28.23 17.79 -2.92
C GLY A 218 29.15 18.46 -1.89
N ALA A 219 28.67 18.87 -0.72
CA ALA A 219 29.47 19.55 0.31
C ALA A 219 30.52 18.66 0.99
N GLY A 220 30.49 17.34 0.77
CA GLY A 220 31.48 16.41 1.30
C GLY A 220 31.14 14.96 0.99
N ARG A 221 31.98 14.04 1.50
CA ARG A 221 31.85 12.59 1.21
C ARG A 221 30.52 11.97 1.63
N ASN A 222 29.82 12.56 2.59
CA ASN A 222 28.56 12.06 3.14
C ASN A 222 27.33 12.67 2.45
N ALA A 223 27.50 13.66 1.57
CA ALA A 223 26.40 14.29 0.86
C ALA A 223 26.25 13.69 -0.55
N LEU A 224 25.00 13.56 -1.00
CA LEU A 224 24.72 13.24 -2.39
C LEU A 224 25.21 14.37 -3.31
N GLY A 225 25.76 14.01 -4.46
CA GLY A 225 26.10 14.95 -5.53
C GLY A 225 24.98 15.11 -6.57
N TRP A 226 25.06 16.15 -7.39
CA TRP A 226 24.05 16.42 -8.44
C TRP A 226 23.93 15.28 -9.46
N ASP A 227 25.02 14.62 -9.84
CA ASP A 227 24.97 13.49 -10.77
C ASP A 227 24.31 12.26 -10.16
N GLU A 228 24.47 12.06 -8.85
CA GLU A 228 23.79 11.00 -8.10
C GLU A 228 22.28 11.27 -8.01
N LEU A 229 21.89 12.51 -7.69
CA LEU A 229 20.49 12.94 -7.69
C LEU A 229 19.84 12.81 -9.08
N ARG A 230 20.57 13.14 -10.15
CA ARG A 230 20.08 12.96 -11.53
C ARG A 230 19.82 11.50 -11.87
N LYS A 231 20.71 10.58 -11.47
CA LYS A 231 20.52 9.13 -11.68
C LYS A 231 19.31 8.62 -10.92
N LEU A 232 19.16 9.00 -9.65
CA LEU A 232 17.99 8.67 -8.85
C LEU A 232 16.69 9.17 -9.50
N ALA A 233 16.68 10.41 -9.99
CA ALA A 233 15.54 10.97 -10.71
C ALA A 233 15.17 10.16 -11.97
N ALA A 234 16.16 9.75 -12.75
CA ALA A 234 15.95 8.92 -13.94
C ALA A 234 15.40 7.52 -13.63
N GLU A 235 15.60 7.04 -12.40
CA GLU A 235 15.09 5.75 -11.92
C GLU A 235 13.74 5.86 -11.18
N GLY A 236 13.12 7.04 -11.21
CA GLY A 236 11.77 7.25 -10.68
C GLY A 236 11.69 7.71 -9.23
N PHE A 237 12.83 8.03 -8.60
CA PHE A 237 12.85 8.74 -7.31
C PHE A 237 12.57 10.23 -7.52
N GLN A 238 11.87 10.88 -6.59
CA GLN A 238 11.62 12.32 -6.68
C GLN A 238 12.67 13.09 -5.90
N ILE A 239 13.18 14.20 -6.47
CA ILE A 239 14.12 15.09 -5.81
C ILE A 239 13.42 16.44 -5.61
N GLU A 240 13.25 16.84 -4.35
CA GLU A 240 12.41 17.97 -3.95
C GLU A 240 13.16 18.90 -2.98
N GLY A 241 12.58 20.06 -2.68
CA GLY A 241 13.27 21.11 -1.93
C GLY A 241 13.30 20.90 -0.43
N HIS A 242 14.46 21.12 0.18
CA HIS A 242 14.60 21.28 1.63
C HIS A 242 15.25 22.63 2.01
N THR A 243 14.97 23.66 1.22
CA THR A 243 15.56 25.02 1.29
C THR A 243 17.01 25.08 0.79
N LYS A 244 17.67 26.24 0.94
CA LYS A 244 19.06 26.41 0.54
C LYS A 244 19.99 25.91 1.64
N THR A 245 19.81 26.41 2.85
CA THR A 245 20.77 26.27 3.97
C THR A 245 20.28 25.36 5.09
N HIS A 246 19.04 24.87 5.01
CA HIS A 246 18.37 24.13 6.10
C HIS A 246 18.13 24.99 7.35
N SER A 247 17.87 26.29 7.17
CA SER A 247 17.55 27.20 8.28
C SER A 247 16.05 27.23 8.59
N ASP A 248 15.69 27.48 9.86
CA ASP A 248 14.30 27.78 10.22
C ASP A 248 13.84 29.01 9.43
N LEU A 249 12.79 28.84 8.64
CA LEU A 249 12.26 29.87 7.75
C LEU A 249 11.51 30.97 8.49
N ARG A 250 11.07 30.72 9.73
CA ARG A 250 10.40 31.74 10.54
C ARG A 250 11.33 32.91 10.84
N ARG A 251 10.74 34.05 11.13
CA ARG A 251 11.50 35.26 11.47
C ARG A 251 12.26 35.04 12.77
N ARG A 252 13.56 35.33 12.77
CA ARG A 252 14.38 35.19 13.97
C ARG A 252 14.09 36.35 14.94
N PRO A 253 14.33 36.15 16.25
CA PRO A 253 14.29 37.27 17.20
C PRO A 253 15.20 38.42 16.73
N ASN A 254 14.67 39.64 16.72
CA ASN A 254 15.37 40.87 16.29
C ASN A 254 15.80 40.93 14.82
N GLU A 255 15.37 40.01 13.96
CA GLU A 255 15.63 40.09 12.52
C GLU A 255 14.74 41.19 11.90
N PRO A 256 15.29 42.22 11.24
CA PRO A 256 14.48 43.18 10.49
C PRO A 256 13.69 42.47 9.39
N GLU A 257 12.44 42.92 9.16
CA GLU A 257 11.54 42.28 8.18
C GLU A 257 12.14 42.21 6.77
N ALA A 258 12.80 43.28 6.33
CA ALA A 258 13.47 43.31 5.03
C ALA A 258 14.55 42.22 4.88
N GLU A 259 15.33 41.95 5.94
CA GLU A 259 16.35 40.90 5.93
C GLU A 259 15.73 39.51 6.01
N HIS A 260 14.64 39.34 6.78
CA HIS A 260 13.88 38.08 6.80
C HIS A 260 13.33 37.74 5.40
N LEU A 261 12.69 38.70 4.72
CA LEU A 261 12.16 38.51 3.37
C LEU A 261 13.27 38.22 2.35
N LYS A 262 14.42 38.88 2.47
CA LYS A 262 15.60 38.62 1.64
C LYS A 262 16.15 37.20 1.86
N ARG A 263 16.21 36.75 3.12
CA ARG A 263 16.61 35.38 3.46
C ARG A 263 15.62 34.37 2.90
N LEU A 264 14.32 34.56 3.10
CA LEU A 264 13.27 33.68 2.57
C LEU A 264 13.37 33.51 1.05
N ARG A 265 13.53 34.61 0.30
CA ARG A 265 13.75 34.55 -1.15
C ARG A 265 14.97 33.70 -1.50
N ALA A 266 16.11 33.94 -0.84
CA ALA A 266 17.32 33.16 -1.08
C ALA A 266 17.14 31.66 -0.73
N GLU A 267 16.44 31.33 0.36
CA GLU A 267 16.16 29.96 0.79
C GLU A 267 15.28 29.18 -0.20
N MET A 268 14.52 29.87 -1.07
CA MET A 268 13.54 29.23 -1.96
C MET A 268 13.91 29.36 -3.44
N GLU A 269 14.32 30.55 -3.89
CA GLU A 269 14.61 30.82 -5.30
C GLU A 269 15.92 30.16 -5.77
N ILE A 270 16.96 30.12 -4.90
CA ILE A 270 18.24 29.50 -5.24
C ILE A 270 18.07 27.99 -5.46
N PRO A 271 17.42 27.22 -4.55
CA PRO A 271 17.12 25.82 -4.80
C PRO A 271 16.31 25.60 -6.07
N GLN A 272 15.27 26.40 -6.31
CA GLN A 272 14.44 26.29 -7.52
C GLN A 272 15.24 26.48 -8.81
N LYS A 273 16.15 27.46 -8.83
CA LYS A 273 17.06 27.68 -9.95
C LYS A 273 17.99 26.49 -10.14
N LEU A 274 18.62 26.00 -9.06
CA LEU A 274 19.53 24.87 -9.12
C LEU A 274 18.84 23.58 -9.57
N PHE A 275 17.63 23.29 -9.11
CA PHE A 275 16.87 22.14 -9.60
C PHE A 275 16.56 22.23 -11.08
N ARG A 276 16.10 23.39 -11.57
CA ARG A 276 15.92 23.58 -13.03
C ARG A 276 17.20 23.34 -13.81
N GLU A 277 18.31 23.95 -13.40
CA GLU A 277 19.59 23.84 -14.11
C GLU A 277 20.19 22.43 -14.03
N ARG A 278 20.06 21.77 -12.88
CA ARG A 278 20.75 20.51 -12.60
C ARG A 278 19.89 19.29 -12.83
N LEU A 279 18.57 19.37 -12.75
CA LEU A 279 17.65 18.22 -12.89
C LEU A 279 16.65 18.41 -14.04
N GLY A 280 16.60 19.58 -14.66
CA GLY A 280 15.74 19.90 -15.81
C GLY A 280 14.39 20.49 -15.42
N GLU A 281 13.97 20.36 -14.17
CA GLU A 281 12.67 20.83 -13.67
C GLU A 281 12.84 21.47 -12.28
N PRO A 282 11.98 22.44 -11.91
CA PRO A 282 11.94 22.97 -10.55
C PRO A 282 11.43 21.92 -9.56
N GLY A 283 11.77 22.12 -8.27
CA GLY A 283 11.14 21.35 -7.20
C GLY A 283 9.67 21.74 -7.07
N GLN A 284 8.79 20.77 -6.91
CA GLN A 284 7.34 21.00 -6.74
C GLN A 284 6.94 21.06 -5.28
N PHE A 285 7.71 20.40 -4.42
CA PHE A 285 7.39 20.21 -3.01
C PHE A 285 8.52 20.73 -2.12
N LEU A 286 8.15 21.25 -0.95
CA LEU A 286 9.10 21.73 0.06
C LEU A 286 8.87 21.01 1.39
N ALA A 287 9.89 20.38 1.93
CA ALA A 287 9.92 20.03 3.35
C ALA A 287 10.47 21.23 4.14
N TYR A 288 9.75 21.69 5.16
CA TYR A 288 10.25 22.75 6.02
C TYR A 288 11.35 22.20 6.93
N PRO A 289 12.52 22.84 7.04
CA PRO A 289 13.53 22.47 8.03
C PRO A 289 12.91 22.42 9.42
N TYR A 290 13.16 21.33 10.15
CA TYR A 290 12.58 21.06 11.48
C TYR A 290 11.04 20.95 11.51
N GLY A 291 10.38 20.94 10.35
CA GLY A 291 8.94 21.10 10.20
C GLY A 291 8.39 22.45 10.66
N ALA A 292 9.24 23.45 10.82
CA ALA A 292 8.89 24.76 11.35
C ALA A 292 8.32 25.69 10.26
N THR A 293 7.07 26.13 10.45
CA THR A 293 6.40 27.07 9.54
C THR A 293 5.33 27.89 10.26
N ASP A 294 4.97 29.03 9.68
CA ASP A 294 3.83 29.87 10.04
C ASP A 294 3.10 30.35 8.76
N ASP A 295 2.03 31.14 8.90
CA ASP A 295 1.26 31.62 7.74
C ASP A 295 2.06 32.52 6.81
N ALA A 296 2.96 33.36 7.36
CA ALA A 296 3.80 34.25 6.56
C ALA A 296 4.81 33.45 5.71
N VAL A 297 5.43 32.41 6.30
CA VAL A 297 6.30 31.49 5.56
C VAL A 297 5.53 30.75 4.47
N ILE A 298 4.33 30.24 4.78
CA ILE A 298 3.50 29.51 3.80
C ILE A 298 3.16 30.38 2.59
N GLU A 299 2.80 31.65 2.80
CA GLU A 299 2.54 32.58 1.72
C GLU A 299 3.75 32.71 0.79
N ARG A 300 4.96 32.91 1.35
CA ARG A 300 6.19 33.02 0.56
C ARG A 300 6.57 31.74 -0.17
N VAL A 301 6.33 30.58 0.43
CA VAL A 301 6.56 29.28 -0.20
C VAL A 301 5.64 29.10 -1.40
N ARG A 302 4.37 29.49 -1.28
CA ARG A 302 3.42 29.48 -2.39
C ARG A 302 3.84 30.44 -3.52
N GLU A 303 4.21 31.67 -3.19
CA GLU A 303 4.70 32.65 -4.16
C GLU A 303 5.97 32.20 -4.88
N SER A 304 6.80 31.39 -4.22
CA SER A 304 8.03 30.82 -4.79
C SER A 304 7.79 29.63 -5.73
N GLY A 305 6.53 29.26 -5.98
CA GLY A 305 6.14 28.26 -6.98
C GLY A 305 6.05 26.82 -6.46
N TYR A 306 6.16 26.58 -5.15
CA TYR A 306 5.91 25.26 -4.59
C TYR A 306 4.40 24.97 -4.54
N ALA A 307 4.01 23.72 -4.81
CA ALA A 307 2.62 23.27 -4.84
C ALA A 307 2.12 22.77 -3.48
N ALA A 308 3.03 22.26 -2.64
CA ALA A 308 2.73 21.76 -1.30
C ALA A 308 3.95 21.88 -0.37
N GLY A 309 3.69 21.86 0.93
CA GLY A 309 4.68 22.05 2.00
C GLY A 309 4.48 21.06 3.14
N PHE A 310 5.58 20.50 3.64
CA PHE A 310 5.57 19.34 4.53
C PHE A 310 6.22 19.64 5.89
N THR A 311 5.47 19.36 6.95
CA THR A 311 5.88 19.48 8.35
C THR A 311 6.33 18.11 8.90
N VAL A 312 6.55 18.02 10.21
CA VAL A 312 6.92 16.76 10.90
C VAL A 312 5.93 16.37 12.01
N LEU A 313 4.66 16.80 11.88
CA LEU A 313 3.59 16.36 12.77
C LEU A 313 3.28 14.88 12.49
N ARG A 314 3.32 14.04 13.54
CA ARG A 314 3.13 12.58 13.45
C ARG A 314 1.65 12.21 13.39
N GLU A 315 1.04 12.37 12.23
CA GLU A 315 -0.34 11.95 11.95
C GLU A 315 -0.48 11.56 10.46
N GLY A 316 -1.48 10.74 10.15
CA GLY A 316 -1.86 10.47 8.76
C GLY A 316 -2.52 11.68 8.10
N ASN A 317 -2.54 11.70 6.77
CA ASN A 317 -3.07 12.81 5.99
C ASN A 317 -4.39 12.43 5.28
N PRO A 318 -5.52 13.08 5.59
CA PRO A 318 -6.73 12.97 4.78
C PRO A 318 -6.59 13.76 3.47
N SER A 319 -7.53 13.56 2.53
CA SER A 319 -7.59 14.33 1.28
C SER A 319 -7.79 15.83 1.51
N PHE A 320 -8.39 16.23 2.63
CA PHE A 320 -8.64 17.62 3.00
C PHE A 320 -7.54 18.21 3.91
N VAL A 321 -6.36 17.58 4.00
CA VAL A 321 -5.21 18.19 4.67
C VAL A 321 -4.80 19.49 3.96
N PRO A 322 -4.51 20.59 4.67
CA PRO A 322 -4.02 21.80 4.02
C PRO A 322 -2.69 21.53 3.28
N PRO A 323 -2.58 21.80 1.96
CA PRO A 323 -1.43 21.36 1.16
C PRO A 323 -0.06 21.87 1.64
N PHE A 324 -0.02 23.04 2.27
CA PHE A 324 1.21 23.63 2.81
C PHE A 324 1.47 23.29 4.29
N ARG A 325 0.66 22.38 4.85
CA ARG A 325 0.81 21.82 6.20
C ARG A 325 0.63 20.31 6.18
N ALA A 326 1.01 19.66 5.07
CA ALA A 326 1.02 18.21 4.99
C ALA A 326 1.93 17.64 6.10
N ARG A 327 1.52 16.53 6.67
CA ARG A 327 2.06 15.98 7.92
C ARG A 327 2.97 14.82 7.59
N ARG A 328 4.05 14.66 8.34
CA ARG A 328 4.97 13.55 8.15
C ARG A 328 5.44 12.98 9.49
N SER A 329 5.49 11.66 9.56
CA SER A 329 5.91 10.91 10.73
C SER A 329 7.40 10.62 10.65
N GLN A 330 8.19 11.31 11.48
CA GLN A 330 9.61 11.01 11.60
C GLN A 330 9.83 9.63 12.21
N ILE A 331 10.66 8.83 11.53
CA ILE A 331 11.12 7.53 12.00
C ILE A 331 12.41 7.72 12.79
N TYR A 332 12.43 7.19 14.02
CA TYR A 332 13.56 7.33 14.92
C TYR A 332 14.26 5.99 15.16
N SER A 333 15.53 6.07 15.52
CA SER A 333 16.42 4.93 15.78
C SER A 333 15.91 3.94 16.81
N GLU A 334 15.17 4.44 17.80
CA GLU A 334 14.68 3.71 18.96
C GLU A 334 13.32 3.04 18.71
N MET A 335 12.68 3.31 17.56
CA MET A 335 11.39 2.71 17.24
C MET A 335 11.53 1.20 17.02
N THR A 336 10.73 0.44 17.77
CA THR A 336 10.51 -0.97 17.45
C THR A 336 9.67 -1.10 16.17
N LEU A 337 9.57 -2.31 15.62
CA LEU A 337 8.68 -2.56 14.49
C LEU A 337 7.20 -2.32 14.86
N GLU A 338 6.82 -2.53 16.12
CA GLU A 338 5.49 -2.20 16.63
C GLU A 338 5.24 -0.68 16.64
N ASP A 339 6.23 0.10 17.11
CA ASP A 339 6.13 1.56 17.08
C ASP A 339 6.10 2.10 15.65
N PHE A 340 6.89 1.49 14.75
CA PHE A 340 6.82 1.77 13.32
C PHE A 340 5.41 1.51 12.78
N ALA A 341 4.80 0.37 13.08
CA ALA A 341 3.45 0.03 12.62
C ALA A 341 2.38 1.03 13.09
N LYS A 342 2.52 1.61 14.30
CA LYS A 342 1.62 2.67 14.80
C LYS A 342 1.66 3.94 13.93
N ASN A 343 2.72 4.17 13.16
CA ASN A 343 2.81 5.29 12.21
C ASN A 343 2.10 5.01 10.87
N LEU A 344 1.55 3.81 10.67
CA LEU A 344 0.95 3.37 9.40
C LEU A 344 -0.58 3.37 9.40
N ASN A 345 -1.22 4.07 10.34
CA ASN A 345 -2.68 4.17 10.34
C ASN A 345 -3.16 4.82 9.02
N THR A 346 -4.03 4.11 8.30
CA THR A 346 -4.49 4.47 6.95
C THR A 346 -5.99 4.77 6.89
N PHE A 347 -6.67 4.75 8.03
CA PHE A 347 -8.09 5.08 8.11
C PHE A 347 -8.39 5.74 9.46
N ASN A 348 -9.24 6.76 9.45
CA ASN A 348 -9.84 7.30 10.66
C ASN A 348 -11.30 6.86 10.74
N GLU A 349 -11.63 6.08 11.76
CA GLU A 349 -13.00 5.71 12.11
C GLU A 349 -13.68 6.87 12.84
N GLU A 350 -14.21 7.79 12.05
CA GLU A 350 -15.03 8.89 12.56
C GLU A 350 -16.31 8.92 11.72
N ALA A 351 -17.46 8.62 12.32
CA ALA A 351 -18.72 8.71 11.62
C ALA A 351 -18.96 10.18 11.23
N ILE A 352 -18.74 10.52 9.97
CA ILE A 352 -19.10 11.82 9.42
C ILE A 352 -20.63 11.80 9.29
N ARG A 353 -21.31 12.22 10.36
CA ARG A 353 -22.78 12.31 10.44
C ARG A 353 -23.28 13.66 9.96
#